data_AF-A0AAV3XR46-F1
#
_entry.id   AF-A0AAV3XR46-F1
#
_cell.length_a   1.000
_cell.length_b   1.000
_cell.length_c   1.000
_cell.angle_alpha   90.00
_cell.angle_beta   90.00
_cell.angle_gamma   90.00
#
_symmetry.space_group_name_H-M   'P 1'
#
loop_
_entity.id
_entity.type
_entity.pdbx_description
1 polymer ?
#
loop_
_entity_poly.entity_id
_entity_poly.type
_entity_poly.pdbx_seq_one_letter_code
_entity_poly.pdbx_strand_id
1 'polypeptide(L)'
;MVRGLYTNWKQPFAYMLSSGPVKSEILHILLQESIACLLQIGLCPKAIVCDQGSNNRAVLKKMNVTTPNPFVISNDSHKMYVFMDPPHLIKNIRNNLKTHGFTLYEQPVLWSHIQQFYDHDSELPIRLAPKLTKRHIELPNFAKLKVSLAVQVLSHTVAAGISTMVSFKALPPDATATAQLVEKFDQLFNCFNNRRFNSTSTMAHALTDKSGHIQFLQHTKEWLLQLKCRNKTQSLPCLEGWLLSISALEQLWSDLSENFGFPTFS
;
A
#
# COMPACT_ATOMS: atom_id res chain seq x y z
N MET A 1 16.02 11.03 -2.37
CA MET A 1 16.50 10.28 -3.55
C MET A 1 15.57 10.62 -4.70
N VAL A 2 16.10 10.76 -5.91
CA VAL A 2 15.29 10.87 -7.14
C VAL A 2 15.40 9.56 -7.90
N ARG A 3 14.32 9.16 -8.56
CA ARG A 3 14.25 7.95 -9.37
C ARG A 3 13.56 8.29 -10.69
N GLY A 4 14.12 7.80 -11.79
CA GLY A 4 13.49 7.90 -13.10
C GLY A 4 12.17 7.15 -13.12
N LEU A 5 11.13 7.81 -13.64
CA LEU A 5 9.79 7.24 -13.74
C LEU A 5 9.68 6.28 -14.93
N TYR A 6 10.25 6.67 -16.08
CA TYR A 6 10.26 5.87 -17.31
C TYR A 6 11.58 5.12 -17.49
N THR A 7 12.70 5.79 -17.23
CA THR A 7 14.05 5.23 -17.37
C THR A 7 14.57 4.73 -16.03
N ASN A 8 15.29 3.60 -16.04
CA ASN A 8 15.78 2.96 -14.82
C ASN A 8 17.07 3.62 -14.30
N TRP A 9 16.93 4.74 -13.59
CA TRP A 9 18.02 5.38 -12.86
C TRP A 9 17.55 5.85 -11.48
N LYS A 10 18.49 5.99 -10.56
CA LYS A 10 18.26 6.52 -9.22
C LYS A 10 19.50 7.22 -8.69
N GLN A 11 19.32 8.31 -7.95
CA GLN A 11 20.41 9.06 -7.36
C GLN A 11 20.00 9.64 -5.98
N PRO A 12 20.83 9.48 -4.93
CA PRO A 12 20.70 10.29 -3.73
C PRO A 12 20.80 11.77 -4.11
N PHE A 13 19.83 12.58 -3.67
CA PHE A 13 19.74 14.00 -4.05
C PHE A 13 20.05 14.92 -2.88
N ALA A 14 19.44 14.64 -1.73
CA ALA A 14 19.67 15.36 -0.49
C ALA A 14 19.96 14.38 0.64
N TYR A 15 20.88 14.76 1.52
CA TYR A 15 21.21 14.07 2.75
C TYR A 15 21.38 15.10 3.86
N MET A 16 20.61 14.96 4.94
CA MET A 16 20.59 15.93 6.03
C MET A 16 20.69 15.20 7.36
N LEU A 17 21.55 15.71 8.22
CA LEU A 17 21.77 15.18 9.56
C LEU A 17 20.88 15.91 10.55
N SER A 18 20.18 15.17 11.39
CA SER A 18 19.39 15.71 12.49
C SER A 18 19.72 14.97 13.78
N SER A 19 19.78 15.68 14.91
CA SER A 19 20.01 15.09 16.24
C SER A 19 18.80 14.31 16.77
N GLY A 20 17.66 14.38 16.09
CA GLY A 20 16.42 13.67 16.42
C GLY A 20 15.42 13.76 15.26
N PRO A 21 14.14 13.38 15.49
CA PRO A 21 13.10 13.49 14.48
C PRO A 21 12.98 14.92 13.92
N VAL A 22 13.06 15.06 12.59
CA VAL A 22 12.94 16.35 11.92
C VAL A 22 11.51 16.89 12.10
N LYS A 23 11.39 18.12 12.63
CA LYS A 23 10.09 18.78 12.84
C LYS A 23 9.38 19.04 11.51
N SER A 24 8.06 19.06 11.52
CA SER A 24 7.23 19.28 10.33
C SER A 24 7.54 20.59 9.60
N GLU A 25 7.87 21.65 10.34
CA GLU A 25 8.15 22.97 9.76
C GLU A 25 9.43 22.95 8.93
N ILE A 26 10.47 22.30 9.47
CA ILE A 26 11.75 22.12 8.79
C ILE A 26 11.55 21.22 7.58
N LEU A 27 10.89 20.07 7.76
CA LEU A 27 10.64 19.13 6.67
C LEU A 27 9.90 19.78 5.48
N HIS A 28 8.94 20.66 5.74
CA HIS A 28 8.23 21.41 4.71
C HIS A 28 9.17 22.32 3.89
N ILE A 29 10.05 23.06 4.57
CA ILE A 29 11.05 23.92 3.92
C ILE A 29 11.98 23.09 3.05
N LEU A 30 12.53 22.00 3.61
CA LEU A 30 13.45 21.11 2.90
C LEU A 30 12.82 20.48 1.66
N LEU A 31 11.53 20.13 1.72
CA LEU A 31 10.80 19.60 0.59
C LEU A 31 10.64 20.65 -0.52
N GLN A 32 10.26 21.88 -0.17
CA GLN A 32 10.10 22.97 -1.15
C GLN A 32 11.44 23.34 -1.81
N GLU A 33 12.51 23.47 -1.03
CA GLU A 33 13.86 23.72 -1.55
C GLU A 33 14.31 22.59 -2.47
N SER A 34 14.07 21.34 -2.08
CA SER A 34 14.40 20.17 -2.91
C SER A 34 13.67 20.20 -4.25
N ILE A 35 12.37 20.52 -4.26
CA ILE A 35 11.57 20.63 -5.48
C ILE A 35 12.11 21.74 -6.38
N ALA A 36 12.38 22.92 -5.82
CA ALA A 36 12.92 24.06 -6.57
C ALA A 36 14.27 23.72 -7.23
N CYS A 37 15.18 23.10 -6.49
CA CYS A 37 16.48 22.67 -7.03
C CYS A 37 16.32 21.63 -8.16
N LEU A 38 15.40 20.68 -8.04
CA LEU A 38 15.14 19.68 -9.09
C LEU A 38 14.64 20.33 -10.38
N LEU A 39 13.73 21.31 -10.26
CA LEU A 39 13.21 22.05 -11.40
C LEU A 39 14.31 22.90 -12.06
N GLN A 40 15.16 23.56 -11.27
CA GLN A 40 16.27 24.38 -11.76
C GLN A 40 17.28 23.60 -12.59
N ILE A 41 17.55 22.33 -12.25
CA ILE A 41 18.46 21.47 -13.04
C ILE A 41 17.77 20.80 -14.24
N GLY A 42 16.52 21.18 -14.55
CA GLY A 42 15.76 20.68 -15.69
C GLY A 42 15.09 19.33 -15.48
N LEU A 43 15.05 18.80 -14.25
CA LEU A 43 14.26 17.60 -13.96
C LEU A 43 12.79 17.96 -13.78
N CYS A 44 11.91 17.02 -14.15
CA CYS A 44 10.47 17.15 -14.07
C CYS A 44 9.91 16.16 -13.03
N PRO A 45 9.95 16.47 -11.72
CA PRO A 45 9.45 15.57 -10.69
C PRO A 45 7.93 15.40 -10.83
N LYS A 46 7.44 14.17 -10.98
CA LYS A 46 6.00 13.88 -11.13
C LYS A 46 5.33 13.32 -9.89
N ALA A 47 6.11 12.75 -8.98
CA ALA A 47 5.58 12.12 -7.78
C ALA A 47 6.48 12.34 -6.56
N ILE A 48 5.86 12.42 -5.39
CA ILE A 48 6.49 12.43 -4.07
C ILE A 48 6.01 11.19 -3.33
N VAL A 49 6.94 10.40 -2.81
CA VAL A 49 6.64 9.19 -2.01
C VAL A 49 7.19 9.37 -0.60
N CYS A 50 6.35 9.18 0.41
CA CYS A 50 6.77 9.25 1.81
C CYS A 50 6.10 8.18 2.68
N ASP A 51 6.65 7.92 3.86
CA ASP A 51 6.00 7.06 4.85
C ASP A 51 4.86 7.77 5.59
N GLN A 52 4.19 7.06 6.50
CA GLN A 52 3.06 7.57 7.28
C GLN A 52 3.43 8.24 8.61
N GLY A 53 4.69 8.66 8.77
CA GLY A 53 5.16 9.37 9.95
C GLY A 53 4.30 10.60 10.26
N SER A 54 4.14 10.93 11.55
CA SER A 54 3.33 12.07 11.99
C SER A 54 3.74 13.38 11.32
N ASN A 55 5.06 13.60 11.17
CA ASN A 55 5.59 14.83 10.59
C ASN A 55 5.34 14.88 9.08
N ASN A 56 5.48 13.76 8.36
CA ASN A 56 5.11 13.67 6.94
C ASN A 56 3.62 13.99 6.75
N ARG A 57 2.74 13.37 7.54
CA ARG A 57 1.29 13.66 7.47
C ARG A 57 0.96 15.12 7.79
N ALA A 58 1.65 15.73 8.75
CA ALA A 58 1.49 17.14 9.09
C ALA A 58 1.91 18.06 7.93
N VAL A 59 3.02 17.76 7.25
CA VAL A 59 3.48 18.51 6.06
C VAL A 59 2.48 18.39 4.93
N LEU A 60 2.03 17.17 4.60
CA LEU A 60 1.04 16.95 3.55
C LEU A 60 -0.27 17.70 3.83
N LYS A 61 -0.75 17.68 5.07
CA LYS A 61 -1.92 18.46 5.50
C LYS A 61 -1.69 19.97 5.33
N LYS A 62 -0.52 20.48 5.71
CA LYS A 62 -0.14 21.89 5.52
C LYS A 62 -0.10 22.27 4.04
N MET A 63 0.22 21.33 3.17
CA MET A 63 0.22 21.49 1.71
C MET A 63 -1.15 21.21 1.06
N ASN A 64 -2.23 21.10 1.85
CA ASN A 64 -3.59 20.85 1.40
C ASN A 64 -3.78 19.54 0.61
N VAL A 65 -2.91 18.55 0.83
CA VAL A 65 -3.02 17.24 0.20
C VAL A 65 -4.20 16.48 0.82
N THR A 66 -5.11 16.03 -0.02
CA THR A 66 -6.33 15.31 0.36
C THR A 66 -6.60 14.18 -0.62
N THR A 67 -7.48 13.23 -0.28
CA THR A 67 -7.84 12.15 -1.20
C THR A 67 -8.38 12.64 -2.56
N PRO A 68 -9.21 13.70 -2.64
CA PRO A 68 -9.63 14.26 -3.94
C PRO A 68 -8.53 15.05 -4.64
N ASN A 69 -7.63 15.70 -3.87
CA ASN A 69 -6.51 16.48 -4.39
C ASN A 69 -5.17 15.87 -3.90
N PRO A 70 -4.77 14.71 -4.45
CA PRO A 70 -3.62 13.94 -3.97
C PRO A 70 -2.31 14.46 -4.58
N PHE A 71 -2.14 15.78 -4.65
CA PHE A 71 -1.00 16.41 -5.29
C PHE A 71 -0.60 17.70 -4.57
N VAL A 72 0.63 18.12 -4.80
CA VAL A 72 1.15 19.43 -4.44
C VAL A 72 1.48 20.20 -5.72
N ILE A 73 1.36 21.52 -5.66
CA ILE A 73 1.72 22.43 -6.75
C ILE A 73 2.90 23.28 -6.26
N SER A 74 4.00 23.32 -7.02
CA SER A 74 5.13 24.20 -6.73
C SER A 74 4.78 25.66 -7.03
N ASN A 75 5.65 26.59 -6.62
CA ASN A 75 5.48 28.02 -6.93
C ASN A 75 5.44 28.28 -8.45
N ASP A 76 6.15 27.47 -9.23
CA ASP A 76 6.19 27.56 -10.70
C ASP A 76 5.04 26.77 -11.38
N SER A 77 3.95 26.54 -10.65
CA SER A 77 2.76 25.79 -11.12
C SER A 77 3.03 24.33 -11.51
N HIS A 78 4.13 23.73 -11.02
CA HIS A 78 4.47 22.34 -11.31
C HIS A 78 3.72 21.38 -10.39
N LYS A 79 2.92 20.48 -10.96
CA LYS A 79 2.10 19.52 -10.19
C LYS A 79 2.87 18.22 -9.92
N MET A 80 2.85 17.76 -8.66
CA MET A 80 3.44 16.50 -8.22
C MET A 80 2.45 15.68 -7.41
N TYR A 81 2.22 14.44 -7.80
CA TYR A 81 1.29 13.52 -7.11
C TYR A 81 1.92 12.91 -5.87
N VAL A 82 1.15 12.77 -4.79
CA VAL A 82 1.65 12.29 -3.50
C VAL A 82 1.20 10.86 -3.24
N PHE A 83 2.16 9.98 -2.96
CA PHE A 83 1.93 8.59 -2.62
C PHE A 83 2.43 8.30 -1.21
N MET A 84 1.67 7.47 -0.49
CA MET A 84 2.13 6.88 0.76
C MET A 84 2.82 5.54 0.45
N ASP A 85 3.96 5.28 1.08
CA ASP A 85 4.79 4.10 0.79
C ASP A 85 4.00 2.77 0.95
N PRO A 86 3.67 2.07 -0.16
CA PRO A 86 2.82 0.88 -0.13
C PRO A 86 3.36 -0.27 0.76
N PRO A 87 4.68 -0.59 0.76
CA PRO A 87 5.30 -1.48 1.74
C PRO A 87 4.98 -1.17 3.20
N HIS A 88 4.99 0.11 3.60
CA HIS A 88 4.60 0.51 4.94
C HIS A 88 3.08 0.41 5.16
N LEU A 89 2.26 0.73 4.16
CA LEU A 89 0.80 0.58 4.25
C LEU A 89 0.39 -0.87 4.50
N ILE A 90 0.84 -1.83 3.69
CA ILE A 90 0.47 -3.25 3.84
C ILE A 90 0.95 -3.83 5.18
N LYS A 91 2.14 -3.42 5.64
CA LYS A 91 2.65 -3.79 6.97
C LYS A 91 1.73 -3.29 8.09
N ASN A 92 1.21 -2.07 7.96
CA ASN A 92 0.28 -1.49 8.93
C ASN A 92 -1.08 -2.19 8.89
N ILE A 93 -1.57 -2.63 7.73
CA ILE A 93 -2.77 -3.47 7.62
C ILE A 93 -2.58 -4.77 8.40
N ARG A 94 -1.50 -5.51 8.16
CA ARG A 94 -1.18 -6.74 8.91
C ARG A 94 -1.11 -6.49 10.41
N ASN A 95 -0.43 -5.43 10.83
CA ASN A 95 -0.28 -5.11 12.24
C ASN A 95 -1.63 -4.80 12.92
N ASN A 96 -2.50 -4.02 12.26
CA ASN A 96 -3.83 -3.74 12.80
C ASN A 96 -4.74 -4.98 12.77
N LEU A 97 -4.64 -5.82 11.73
CA LEU A 97 -5.36 -7.10 11.68
C LEU A 97 -4.98 -7.97 12.89
N LYS A 98 -3.68 -8.10 13.19
CA LYS A 98 -3.22 -8.88 14.34
C LYS A 98 -3.68 -8.30 15.67
N THR A 99 -3.56 -6.98 15.86
CA THR A 99 -3.80 -6.36 17.18
C THR A 99 -5.28 -6.14 17.47
N HIS A 100 -6.07 -5.85 16.44
CA HIS A 100 -7.46 -5.40 16.62
C HIS A 100 -8.45 -6.22 15.80
N GLY A 101 -8.07 -6.63 14.59
CA GLY A 101 -9.00 -7.15 13.60
C GLY A 101 -9.78 -6.03 12.89
N PHE A 102 -10.59 -6.42 11.92
CA PHE A 102 -11.44 -5.52 11.16
C PHE A 102 -12.89 -6.01 11.15
N THR A 103 -13.78 -5.14 10.71
CA THR A 103 -15.15 -5.45 10.32
C THR A 103 -15.35 -4.98 8.90
N LEU A 104 -15.88 -5.87 8.05
CA LEU A 104 -16.18 -5.60 6.64
C LEU A 104 -17.62 -6.04 6.38
N TYR A 105 -18.50 -5.11 6.01
CA TYR A 105 -19.94 -5.38 5.84
C TYR A 105 -20.55 -6.16 7.03
N GLU A 106 -20.25 -5.70 8.25
CA GLU A 106 -20.64 -6.34 9.52
C GLU A 106 -20.02 -7.72 9.79
N GLN A 107 -19.28 -8.29 8.84
CA GLN A 107 -18.57 -9.55 9.03
C GLN A 107 -17.23 -9.33 9.73
N PRO A 108 -16.90 -10.18 10.73
CA PRO A 108 -15.65 -10.06 11.46
C PRO A 108 -14.48 -10.57 10.61
N VAL A 109 -13.40 -9.78 10.57
CA VAL A 109 -12.12 -10.18 9.97
C VAL A 109 -11.09 -10.28 11.09
N LEU A 110 -10.65 -11.50 11.37
CA LEU A 110 -9.93 -11.84 12.58
C LEU A 110 -8.57 -12.46 12.29
N TRP A 111 -7.58 -12.09 13.10
CA TRP A 111 -6.27 -12.74 13.06
C TRP A 111 -6.34 -14.22 13.42
N SER A 112 -7.29 -14.62 14.29
CA SER A 112 -7.51 -16.01 14.67
C SER A 112 -7.80 -16.91 13.48
N HIS A 113 -8.47 -16.42 12.43
CA HIS A 113 -8.70 -17.21 11.21
C HIS A 113 -7.39 -17.55 10.48
N ILE A 114 -6.45 -16.60 10.42
CA ILE A 114 -5.11 -16.82 9.83
C ILE A 114 -4.28 -17.76 10.71
N GLN A 115 -4.41 -17.64 12.02
CA GLN A 115 -3.74 -18.54 12.97
C GLN A 115 -4.26 -19.97 12.87
N GLN A 116 -5.58 -20.18 12.89
CA GLN A 116 -6.19 -21.50 12.72
C GLN A 116 -5.80 -22.12 11.37
N PHE A 117 -5.86 -21.33 10.28
CA PHE A 117 -5.37 -21.78 8.98
C PHE A 117 -3.92 -22.25 9.04
N TYR A 118 -3.03 -21.48 9.65
CA TYR A 118 -1.63 -21.86 9.81
C TYR A 118 -1.48 -23.15 10.63
N ASP A 119 -2.19 -23.27 11.75
CA ASP A 119 -2.09 -24.42 12.64
C ASP A 119 -2.45 -25.71 11.87
N HIS A 120 -3.58 -25.71 11.14
CA HIS A 120 -3.97 -26.82 10.26
C HIS A 120 -2.98 -27.06 9.11
N ASP A 121 -2.61 -26.00 8.38
CA ASP A 121 -1.73 -26.09 7.21
C ASP A 121 -0.32 -26.56 7.57
N SER A 122 0.15 -26.26 8.79
CA SER A 122 1.49 -26.62 9.25
C SER A 122 1.68 -28.11 9.53
N GLU A 123 0.59 -28.83 9.78
CA GLU A 123 0.58 -30.28 10.03
C GLU A 123 0.49 -31.10 8.73
N LEU A 124 0.12 -30.46 7.61
CA LEU A 124 -0.03 -31.15 6.33
C LEU A 124 1.32 -31.51 5.71
N PRO A 125 1.47 -32.73 5.14
CA PRO A 125 2.68 -33.10 4.42
C PRO A 125 2.89 -32.25 3.16
N ILE A 126 1.79 -31.83 2.53
CA ILE A 126 1.78 -30.89 1.40
C ILE A 126 0.96 -29.68 1.82
N ARG A 127 1.67 -28.57 2.03
CA ARG A 127 1.09 -27.33 2.56
C ARG A 127 0.49 -26.47 1.44
N LEU A 128 -0.66 -25.88 1.71
CA LEU A 128 -1.34 -24.89 0.86
C LEU A 128 -0.59 -23.55 0.87
N ALA A 129 -0.03 -23.14 2.02
CA ALA A 129 0.72 -21.89 2.15
C ALA A 129 2.12 -22.12 2.77
N PRO A 130 3.05 -22.77 2.05
CA PRO A 130 4.35 -23.18 2.60
C PRO A 130 5.23 -22.00 3.07
N LYS A 131 5.02 -20.79 2.53
CA LYS A 131 5.73 -19.58 2.95
C LYS A 131 5.25 -19.03 4.29
N LEU A 132 4.03 -19.38 4.72
CA LEU A 132 3.50 -19.00 6.01
C LEU A 132 4.19 -19.87 7.08
N THR A 133 4.78 -19.24 8.08
CA THR A 133 5.55 -19.92 9.13
C THR A 133 5.17 -19.38 10.50
N LYS A 134 5.53 -20.09 11.57
CA LYS A 134 5.33 -19.67 12.96
C LYS A 134 5.76 -18.21 13.23
N ARG A 135 6.85 -17.76 12.60
CA ARG A 135 7.35 -16.37 12.69
C ARG A 135 6.33 -15.34 12.21
N HIS A 136 5.51 -15.66 11.22
CA HIS A 136 4.44 -14.81 10.70
C HIS A 136 3.28 -14.68 11.69
N ILE A 137 3.00 -15.77 12.41
CA ILE A 137 1.90 -15.83 13.37
C ILE A 137 2.29 -15.17 14.69
N GLU A 138 3.43 -15.54 15.27
CA GLU A 138 3.88 -15.03 16.57
C GLU A 138 4.35 -13.57 16.50
N LEU A 139 4.94 -13.15 15.37
CA LEU A 139 5.58 -11.84 15.20
C LEU A 139 6.53 -11.48 16.36
N PRO A 140 7.64 -12.24 16.55
CA PRO A 140 8.65 -11.90 17.55
C PRO A 140 9.28 -10.52 17.28
N ASN A 141 10.11 -10.05 18.22
CA ASN A 141 10.78 -8.75 18.12
C ASN A 141 11.37 -8.51 16.72
N PHE A 142 11.20 -7.28 16.21
CA PHE A 142 11.56 -6.84 14.85
C PHE A 142 10.77 -7.49 13.69
N ALA A 143 10.10 -8.63 13.86
CA ALA A 143 9.26 -9.24 12.80
C ALA A 143 8.06 -8.34 12.44
N LYS A 144 7.56 -7.55 13.39
CA LYS A 144 6.52 -6.52 13.18
C LYS A 144 6.95 -5.46 12.16
N LEU A 145 8.26 -5.22 11.99
CA LEU A 145 8.82 -4.23 11.08
C LEU A 145 9.08 -4.79 9.67
N LYS A 146 9.18 -6.12 9.51
CA LYS A 146 9.49 -6.77 8.24
C LYS A 146 8.29 -6.76 7.30
N VAL A 147 8.41 -6.03 6.20
CA VAL A 147 7.39 -5.97 5.14
C VAL A 147 7.19 -7.32 4.46
N SER A 148 8.27 -8.08 4.21
CA SER A 148 8.16 -9.39 3.56
C SER A 148 7.21 -10.35 4.29
N LEU A 149 7.25 -10.36 5.63
CA LEU A 149 6.33 -11.16 6.44
C LEU A 149 4.89 -10.65 6.32
N ALA A 150 4.68 -9.34 6.19
CA ALA A 150 3.33 -8.80 6.02
C ALA A 150 2.73 -9.18 4.66
N VAL A 151 3.51 -9.07 3.59
CA VAL A 151 3.12 -9.46 2.24
C VAL A 151 2.84 -10.97 2.17
N GLN A 152 3.65 -11.80 2.82
CA GLN A 152 3.44 -13.26 2.84
C GLN A 152 2.17 -13.66 3.60
N VAL A 153 1.84 -12.97 4.71
CA VAL A 153 0.56 -13.16 5.42
C VAL A 153 -0.62 -12.72 4.56
N LEU A 154 -0.50 -11.56 3.92
CA LEU A 154 -1.53 -10.96 3.09
C LEU A 154 -1.36 -11.37 1.62
N SER A 155 -1.25 -12.69 1.37
CA SER A 155 -0.98 -13.23 0.03
C SER A 155 -2.12 -14.06 -0.53
N HIS A 156 -2.20 -14.16 -1.86
CA HIS A 156 -3.17 -15.02 -2.56
C HIS A 156 -3.15 -16.46 -2.03
N THR A 157 -1.96 -17.05 -1.78
CA THR A 157 -1.86 -18.43 -1.27
C THR A 157 -2.51 -18.60 0.10
N VAL A 158 -2.48 -17.58 0.95
CA VAL A 158 -3.14 -17.61 2.26
C VAL A 158 -4.65 -17.43 2.09
N ALA A 159 -5.10 -16.50 1.24
CA ALA A 159 -6.52 -16.33 0.94
C ALA A 159 -7.14 -17.62 0.38
N ALA A 160 -6.54 -18.18 -0.66
CA ALA A 160 -6.98 -19.42 -1.29
C ALA A 160 -6.99 -20.59 -0.30
N GLY A 161 -5.97 -20.68 0.58
CA GLY A 161 -5.89 -21.70 1.61
C GLY A 161 -7.03 -21.60 2.64
N ILE A 162 -7.30 -20.39 3.14
CA ILE A 162 -8.42 -20.14 4.07
C ILE A 162 -9.75 -20.49 3.39
N SER A 163 -10.01 -19.98 2.18
CA SER A 163 -11.23 -20.28 1.43
C SER A 163 -11.42 -21.79 1.20
N THR A 164 -10.35 -22.50 0.85
CA THR A 164 -10.38 -23.96 0.67
C THR A 164 -10.80 -24.67 1.95
N MET A 165 -10.18 -24.32 3.09
CA MET A 165 -10.52 -24.93 4.37
C MET A 165 -11.94 -24.59 4.84
N VAL A 166 -12.47 -23.40 4.53
CA VAL A 166 -13.88 -23.08 4.76
C VAL A 166 -14.80 -23.96 3.92
N SER A 167 -14.50 -24.17 2.63
CA SER A 167 -15.29 -25.05 1.76
C SER A 167 -15.34 -26.49 2.26
N PHE A 168 -14.23 -26.98 2.83
CA PHE A 168 -14.16 -28.31 3.46
C PHE A 168 -14.64 -28.34 4.92
N LYS A 169 -15.20 -27.23 5.44
CA LYS A 169 -15.69 -27.10 6.82
C LYS A 169 -14.61 -27.32 7.90
N ALA A 170 -13.34 -27.17 7.55
CA ALA A 170 -12.22 -27.20 8.48
C ALA A 170 -12.02 -25.85 9.20
N LEU A 171 -12.49 -24.75 8.60
CA LEU A 171 -12.55 -23.42 9.22
C LEU A 171 -14.00 -22.90 9.26
N PRO A 172 -14.33 -21.99 10.19
CA PRO A 172 -15.68 -21.47 10.31
C PRO A 172 -16.04 -20.58 9.10
N PRO A 173 -17.33 -20.51 8.70
CA PRO A 173 -17.76 -19.76 7.51
C PRO A 173 -17.39 -18.27 7.50
N ASP A 174 -17.30 -17.64 8.67
CA ASP A 174 -16.92 -16.22 8.83
C ASP A 174 -15.45 -15.95 8.48
N ALA A 175 -14.59 -16.99 8.43
CA ALA A 175 -13.23 -16.88 7.91
C ALA A 175 -13.20 -16.47 6.42
N THR A 176 -14.30 -16.62 5.68
CA THR A 176 -14.45 -16.15 4.29
C THR A 176 -14.17 -14.65 4.17
N ALA A 177 -14.65 -13.83 5.10
CA ALA A 177 -14.41 -12.38 5.07
C ALA A 177 -12.92 -12.06 5.25
N THR A 178 -12.19 -12.90 6.01
CA THR A 178 -10.75 -12.76 6.18
C THR A 178 -9.99 -13.14 4.92
N ALA A 179 -10.38 -14.24 4.25
CA ALA A 179 -9.81 -14.61 2.95
C ALA A 179 -10.02 -13.52 1.89
N GLN A 180 -11.23 -12.95 1.81
CA GLN A 180 -11.53 -11.85 0.89
C GLN A 180 -10.68 -10.60 1.16
N LEU A 181 -10.48 -10.24 2.43
CA LEU A 181 -9.61 -9.12 2.80
C LEU A 181 -8.16 -9.39 2.41
N VAL A 182 -7.66 -10.59 2.69
CA VAL A 182 -6.29 -11.01 2.34
C VAL A 182 -6.07 -10.91 0.83
N GLU A 183 -6.99 -11.47 0.04
CA GLU A 183 -6.93 -11.44 -1.42
C GLU A 183 -6.97 -10.01 -1.97
N LYS A 184 -7.87 -9.18 -1.45
CA LYS A 184 -8.03 -7.79 -1.91
C LYS A 184 -6.77 -6.96 -1.66
N PHE A 185 -6.10 -7.15 -0.51
CA PHE A 185 -4.84 -6.46 -0.21
C PHE A 185 -3.64 -7.03 -0.97
N ASP A 186 -3.61 -8.34 -1.30
CA ASP A 186 -2.59 -8.90 -2.21
C ASP A 186 -2.66 -8.22 -3.58
N GLN A 187 -3.85 -8.20 -4.19
CA GLN A 187 -4.08 -7.58 -5.51
C GLN A 187 -3.83 -6.07 -5.49
N LEU A 188 -4.27 -5.36 -4.44
CA LEU A 188 -3.99 -3.94 -4.28
C LEU A 188 -2.49 -3.68 -4.15
N PHE A 189 -1.76 -4.47 -3.37
CA PHE A 189 -0.31 -4.30 -3.25
C PHE A 189 0.43 -4.62 -4.55
N ASN A 190 -0.04 -5.59 -5.32
CA ASN A 190 0.49 -5.91 -6.64
C ASN A 190 0.39 -4.72 -7.60
N CYS A 191 -0.72 -3.96 -7.58
CA CYS A 191 -0.88 -2.75 -8.40
C CYS A 191 0.21 -1.71 -8.15
N PHE A 192 0.70 -1.61 -6.91
CA PHE A 192 1.64 -0.57 -6.46
C PHE A 192 3.10 -1.04 -6.35
N ASN A 193 3.36 -2.33 -6.54
CA ASN A 193 4.70 -2.90 -6.38
C ASN A 193 5.10 -3.79 -7.57
N ASN A 194 4.50 -3.55 -8.73
CA ASN A 194 4.88 -4.22 -9.94
C ASN A 194 6.22 -3.68 -10.48
N ARG A 195 6.96 -4.53 -11.19
CA ARG A 195 8.21 -4.21 -11.91
C ARG A 195 8.27 -4.83 -13.30
N ARG A 196 7.23 -5.55 -13.72
CA ARG A 196 7.19 -6.36 -14.94
C ARG A 196 5.99 -5.97 -15.79
N PHE A 197 6.19 -5.95 -17.10
CA PHE A 197 5.09 -5.72 -18.05
C PHE A 197 4.01 -6.81 -17.93
N ASN A 198 4.45 -8.06 -17.83
CA ASN A 198 3.58 -9.22 -17.70
C ASN A 198 3.84 -9.93 -16.37
N SER A 199 2.77 -10.40 -15.74
CA SER A 199 2.83 -11.25 -14.55
C SER A 199 1.70 -12.26 -14.56
N THR A 200 1.94 -13.41 -13.96
CA THR A 200 0.92 -14.43 -13.69
C THR A 200 0.11 -14.11 -12.45
N SER A 201 0.59 -13.20 -11.60
CA SER A 201 -0.13 -12.73 -10.42
C SER A 201 -1.14 -11.65 -10.80
N THR A 202 -2.36 -11.79 -10.28
CA THR A 202 -3.46 -10.86 -10.52
C THR A 202 -3.08 -9.43 -10.13
N MET A 203 -3.35 -8.47 -11.02
CA MET A 203 -3.00 -7.05 -10.87
C MET A 203 -1.50 -6.75 -10.70
N ALA A 204 -0.62 -7.69 -11.05
CA ALA A 204 0.83 -7.50 -11.01
C ALA A 204 1.42 -7.27 -12.41
N HIS A 205 0.62 -6.85 -13.39
CA HIS A 205 1.03 -6.47 -14.75
C HIS A 205 1.02 -4.95 -14.91
N ALA A 206 1.64 -4.44 -15.98
CA ALA A 206 1.71 -3.00 -16.18
C ALA A 206 0.30 -2.39 -16.32
N LEU A 207 0.15 -1.19 -15.79
CA LEU A 207 -1.06 -0.40 -15.92
C LEU A 207 -1.16 0.14 -17.36
N THR A 208 -2.30 -0.11 -17.98
CA THR A 208 -2.71 0.35 -19.32
C THR A 208 -4.20 0.65 -19.33
N ASP A 209 -4.72 1.33 -20.34
CA ASP A 209 -6.15 1.64 -20.46
C ASP A 209 -7.04 0.39 -20.48
N LYS A 210 -6.51 -0.75 -20.93
CA LYS A 210 -7.23 -2.03 -21.04
C LYS A 210 -6.89 -3.03 -19.94
N SER A 211 -6.01 -2.65 -19.01
CA SER A 211 -5.45 -3.56 -18.01
C SER A 211 -6.40 -3.91 -16.86
N GLY A 212 -7.56 -3.23 -16.76
CA GLY A 212 -8.52 -3.39 -15.66
C GLY A 212 -8.14 -2.71 -14.34
N HIS A 213 -6.93 -2.12 -14.24
CA HIS A 213 -6.44 -1.46 -13.02
C HIS A 213 -7.37 -0.35 -12.53
N ILE A 214 -7.79 0.56 -13.41
CA ILE A 214 -8.64 1.69 -13.00
C ILE A 214 -9.96 1.20 -12.40
N GLN A 215 -10.63 0.26 -13.05
CA GLN A 215 -11.88 -0.31 -12.54
C GLN A 215 -11.66 -1.03 -11.20
N PHE A 216 -10.59 -1.83 -11.08
CA PHE A 216 -10.25 -2.49 -9.82
C PHE A 216 -9.98 -1.49 -8.69
N LEU A 217 -9.24 -0.42 -8.97
CA LEU A 217 -8.88 0.62 -8.01
C LEU A 217 -10.10 1.42 -7.55
N GLN A 218 -11.02 1.74 -8.46
CA GLN A 218 -12.30 2.40 -8.14
C GLN A 218 -13.13 1.56 -7.16
N HIS A 219 -13.37 0.29 -7.49
CA HIS A 219 -14.06 -0.63 -6.58
C HIS A 219 -13.32 -0.81 -5.25
N THR A 220 -11.98 -0.76 -5.27
CA THR A 220 -11.17 -0.89 -4.06
C THR A 220 -11.29 0.34 -3.15
N LYS A 221 -11.45 1.56 -3.69
CA LYS A 221 -11.75 2.75 -2.88
C LYS A 221 -13.07 2.60 -2.14
N GLU A 222 -14.12 2.20 -2.84
CA GLU A 222 -15.45 1.96 -2.23
C GLU A 222 -15.37 0.92 -1.13
N TRP A 223 -14.67 -0.20 -1.41
CA TRP A 223 -14.45 -1.27 -0.45
C TRP A 223 -13.65 -0.81 0.79
N LEU A 224 -12.59 -0.01 0.62
CA LEU A 224 -11.79 0.53 1.73
C LEU A 224 -12.61 1.40 2.68
N LEU A 225 -13.61 2.14 2.16
CA LEU A 225 -14.51 2.96 2.99
C LEU A 225 -15.42 2.11 3.89
N GLN A 226 -15.65 0.85 3.54
CA GLN A 226 -16.46 -0.09 4.32
C GLN A 226 -15.65 -0.80 5.40
N LEU A 227 -14.31 -0.78 5.30
CA LEU A 227 -13.42 -1.48 6.20
C LEU A 227 -13.21 -0.67 7.50
N LYS A 228 -13.68 -1.21 8.62
CA LYS A 228 -13.57 -0.57 9.94
C LYS A 228 -12.62 -1.34 10.84
N CYS A 229 -11.71 -0.65 11.52
CA CYS A 229 -10.87 -1.28 12.54
C CYS A 229 -11.73 -1.58 13.77
N ARG A 230 -11.67 -2.81 14.28
CA ARG A 230 -12.37 -3.14 15.54
C ARG A 230 -11.76 -2.33 16.67
N ASN A 231 -12.59 -1.90 17.62
CA ASN A 231 -12.19 -1.17 18.83
C ASN A 231 -11.52 0.20 18.58
N LYS A 232 -11.62 0.76 17.37
CA LYS A 232 -11.22 2.14 17.07
C LYS A 232 -12.33 2.87 16.35
N THR A 233 -12.64 4.07 16.84
CA THR A 233 -13.63 4.97 16.24
C THR A 233 -13.03 5.83 15.13
N GLN A 234 -11.72 6.11 15.20
CA GLN A 234 -11.01 6.88 14.19
C GLN A 234 -10.52 6.00 13.04
N SER A 235 -10.57 6.56 11.84
CA SER A 235 -9.98 5.96 10.64
C SER A 235 -8.49 5.69 10.85
N LEU A 236 -8.02 4.55 10.34
CA LEU A 236 -6.60 4.21 10.43
C LEU A 236 -5.82 5.02 9.39
N PRO A 237 -4.67 5.62 9.76
CA PRO A 237 -3.82 6.32 8.79
C PRO A 237 -3.45 5.47 7.58
N CYS A 238 -3.27 4.15 7.73
CA CYS A 238 -2.96 3.27 6.60
C CYS A 238 -4.10 3.12 5.59
N LEU A 239 -5.36 3.20 6.02
CA LEU A 239 -6.51 3.17 5.11
C LEU A 239 -6.62 4.49 4.34
N GLU A 240 -6.45 5.62 5.03
CA GLU A 240 -6.38 6.94 4.40
C GLU A 240 -5.22 7.02 3.40
N GLY A 241 -4.06 6.45 3.74
CA GLY A 241 -2.91 6.39 2.86
C GLY A 241 -3.13 5.56 1.60
N TRP A 242 -3.88 4.45 1.70
CA TRP A 242 -4.29 3.68 0.52
C TRP A 242 -5.25 4.47 -0.35
N LEU A 243 -6.29 5.09 0.23
CA LEU A 243 -7.23 5.94 -0.51
C LEU A 243 -6.52 7.08 -1.25
N LEU A 244 -5.61 7.79 -0.56
CA LEU A 244 -4.80 8.84 -1.16
C LEU A 244 -3.96 8.32 -2.33
N SER A 245 -3.27 7.20 -2.13
CA SER A 245 -2.37 6.63 -3.15
C SER A 245 -3.13 6.08 -4.36
N ILE A 246 -4.36 5.57 -4.16
CA ILE A 246 -5.23 5.15 -5.27
C ILE A 246 -5.64 6.37 -6.10
N SER A 247 -6.14 7.42 -5.47
CA SER A 247 -6.48 8.67 -6.18
C SER A 247 -5.27 9.27 -6.88
N ALA A 248 -4.09 9.23 -6.24
CA ALA A 248 -2.84 9.70 -6.83
C ALA A 248 -2.47 8.90 -8.08
N LEU A 249 -2.61 7.56 -8.05
CA LEU A 249 -2.29 6.70 -9.18
C LEU A 249 -3.22 6.94 -10.37
N GLU A 250 -4.53 7.08 -10.13
CA GLU A 250 -5.51 7.35 -11.17
C GLU A 250 -5.22 8.70 -11.86
N GLN A 251 -4.97 9.76 -11.09
CA GLN A 251 -4.71 11.09 -11.65
C GLN A 251 -3.33 11.18 -12.30
N LEU A 252 -2.32 10.50 -11.74
CA LEU A 252 -0.99 10.42 -12.36
C LEU A 252 -1.07 9.67 -13.69
N TRP A 253 -1.81 8.55 -13.75
CA TRP A 253 -1.95 7.79 -14.99
C TRP A 253 -2.55 8.65 -16.11
N SER A 254 -3.67 9.33 -15.84
CA SER A 254 -4.29 10.24 -16.82
C SER A 254 -3.33 11.33 -17.29
N ASP A 255 -2.56 11.96 -16.38
CA ASP A 255 -1.54 12.95 -16.77
C ASP A 255 -0.45 12.33 -17.66
N LEU A 256 0.09 11.17 -17.29
CA LEU A 256 1.14 10.49 -18.06
C LEU A 256 0.66 10.00 -19.43
N SER A 257 -0.56 9.47 -19.53
CA SER A 257 -1.12 8.98 -20.79
C SER A 257 -1.46 10.13 -21.73
N GLU A 258 -2.11 11.19 -21.23
CA GLU A 258 -2.61 12.29 -22.04
C GLU A 258 -1.52 13.30 -22.41
N ASN A 259 -0.66 13.68 -21.46
CA ASN A 259 0.29 14.77 -21.64
C ASN A 259 1.72 14.30 -21.95
N PHE A 260 2.05 13.03 -21.65
CA PHE A 260 3.42 12.49 -21.83
C PHE A 260 3.47 11.28 -22.77
N GLY A 261 2.33 10.80 -23.27
CA GLY A 261 2.26 9.70 -24.24
C GLY A 261 2.76 8.36 -23.69
N PHE A 262 2.64 8.12 -22.38
CA PHE A 262 3.05 6.84 -21.80
C PHE A 262 2.09 5.73 -22.26
N PRO A 263 2.57 4.67 -22.92
CA PRO A 263 1.71 3.56 -23.36
C PRO A 263 1.32 2.64 -22.19
N THR A 264 2.16 2.60 -21.15
CA THR A 264 2.02 1.76 -19.97
C THR A 264 2.73 2.39 -18.77
N PHE A 265 2.31 2.06 -17.55
CA PHE A 265 2.99 2.48 -16.30
C PHE A 265 3.17 1.30 -15.34
N SER A 266 4.37 1.15 -14.75
CA SER A 266 4.70 0.06 -13.82
C SER A 266 5.54 0.55 -12.65
#